data_AF-A0A9D7E7E9-F1
#
_entry.id   AF-A0A9D7E7E9-F1
#
_cell.length_a   1.000
_cell.length_b   1.000
_cell.length_c   1.000
_cell.angle_alpha   90.00
_cell.angle_beta   90.00
_cell.angle_gamma   90.00
#
_symmetry.space_group_name_H-M   'P 1'
#
loop_
_entity.id
_entity.type
_entity.pdbx_description
1 polymer ?
#
loop_
_entity_poly.entity_id
_entity_poly.type
_entity_poly.pdbx_seq_one_letter_code
_entity_poly.pdbx_strand_id
1 'polypeptide(L)'
;MDQLCFSGQIAWGKLTPYSGEAGAPASLRNSSLSICLREDLPLFLGTPAPDEELGHEAQQVLEQLQQRGALFYHDLTKYCNLLPSYVEQGLAELVAKGRVSADGFTGLRALLIPTAKRSALKERRSRRGSNLPFSLEQAGRWWLFPEGRATDHGAPRSTERLEHLEAIAHILLLRYGVIFRKLVQRERCAPPWRDLLKVLRRLEDRGELRGGRFVSGVWGEQFALPNAIPLLRAQHKAQGDPAAGGRRTVMGDEGFVVLSAADPLNLTGVITNGERVATRYTDRILYREGVPIAVHDGTTLRWLEKLRQEMSAPDEMERLAERMKRTILARLRAFYGKGIG
;
A
#
# COMPACT_ATOMS: atom_id res chain seq x y z
N MET A 1 7.98 4.01 -11.52
CA MET A 1 8.28 4.06 -10.08
C MET A 1 9.58 4.78 -9.82
N ASP A 2 10.74 4.26 -10.22
CA ASP A 2 12.04 4.92 -9.94
C ASP A 2 12.11 6.33 -10.51
N GLN A 3 11.67 6.56 -11.75
CA GLN A 3 11.55 7.89 -12.33
C GLN A 3 10.70 8.86 -11.49
N LEU A 4 9.62 8.38 -10.88
CA LEU A 4 8.73 9.20 -10.03
C LEU A 4 9.35 9.48 -8.65
N CYS A 5 10.21 8.58 -8.15
CA CYS A 5 10.96 8.82 -6.92
C CYS A 5 12.07 9.83 -7.18
N PHE A 6 12.82 9.67 -8.27
CA PHE A 6 13.90 10.58 -8.66
C PHE A 6 13.40 11.98 -9.03
N SER A 7 12.20 12.10 -9.61
CA SER A 7 11.58 13.41 -9.85
C SER A 7 11.03 14.06 -8.58
N GLY A 8 11.05 13.35 -7.45
CA GLY A 8 10.54 13.84 -6.17
C GLY A 8 9.01 13.89 -6.09
N GLN A 9 8.27 13.34 -7.05
CA GLN A 9 6.81 13.28 -6.99
C GLN A 9 6.31 12.28 -5.95
N ILE A 10 7.02 11.16 -5.82
CA ILE A 10 6.64 10.05 -4.93
C ILE A 10 7.73 9.80 -3.90
N ALA A 11 7.32 9.58 -2.66
CA ALA A 11 8.16 9.04 -1.61
C ALA A 11 7.69 7.63 -1.23
N TRP A 12 8.65 6.79 -0.81
CA TRP A 12 8.38 5.45 -0.29
C TRP A 12 8.99 5.31 1.09
N GLY A 13 8.40 4.46 1.92
CA GLY A 13 8.87 4.28 3.28
C GLY A 13 7.97 3.38 4.09
N LYS A 14 8.43 3.01 5.27
CA LYS A 14 7.52 2.51 6.28
C LYS A 14 6.98 3.71 7.05
N LEU A 15 5.70 3.99 6.85
CA LEU A 15 5.00 5.02 7.61
C LEU A 15 4.51 4.40 8.92
N THR A 16 4.81 5.05 10.04
CA THR A 16 4.37 4.62 11.36
C THR A 16 2.86 4.79 11.48
N PRO A 17 2.14 3.85 12.13
CA PRO A 17 0.72 4.04 12.38
C PRO A 17 0.51 5.27 13.25
N TYR A 18 -0.59 5.99 13.03
CA TYR A 18 -0.95 7.20 13.78
C TYR A 18 -1.04 6.95 15.30
N SER A 19 -1.29 5.71 15.73
CA SER A 19 -1.33 5.32 17.15
C SER A 19 0.04 4.97 17.76
N GLY A 20 1.14 4.96 17.00
CA GLY A 20 2.49 4.63 17.52
C GLY A 20 2.69 3.16 17.97
N GLU A 21 1.63 2.34 18.00
CA GLU A 21 1.63 1.02 18.67
C GLU A 21 2.18 -0.16 17.84
N ALA A 22 2.58 0.03 16.58
CA ALA A 22 3.13 -1.10 15.81
C ALA A 22 4.62 -1.26 16.11
N GLY A 23 4.94 -2.18 17.03
CA GLY A 23 6.29 -2.69 17.23
C GLY A 23 6.96 -2.99 15.90
N ALA A 24 8.17 -2.46 15.70
CA ALA A 24 8.87 -2.59 14.45
C ALA A 24 9.20 -4.08 14.20
N PRO A 25 8.78 -4.67 13.07
CA PRO A 25 9.18 -6.00 12.69
C PRO A 25 10.70 -6.04 12.51
N ALA A 26 11.34 -7.06 13.06
CA ALA A 26 12.79 -7.25 12.99
C ALA A 26 13.33 -7.46 11.55
N SER A 27 12.47 -7.62 10.53
CA SER A 27 12.87 -7.87 9.15
C SER A 27 12.14 -7.00 8.13
N LEU A 28 12.92 -6.45 7.20
CA LEU A 28 12.43 -5.67 6.06
C LEU A 28 11.45 -6.45 5.17
N ARG A 29 11.59 -7.77 5.04
CA ARG A 29 10.72 -8.57 4.16
C ARG A 29 9.28 -8.66 4.62
N ASN A 30 9.06 -8.60 5.93
CA ASN A 30 7.73 -8.66 6.53
C ASN A 30 7.24 -7.25 6.91
N SER A 31 8.03 -6.22 6.63
CA SER A 31 7.66 -4.83 6.88
C SER A 31 6.65 -4.37 5.83
N SER A 32 5.57 -3.73 6.28
CA SER A 32 4.72 -2.99 5.36
C SER A 32 5.45 -1.77 4.84
N LEU A 33 5.37 -1.60 3.53
CA LEU A 33 5.84 -0.41 2.84
C LEU A 33 4.64 0.40 2.36
N SER A 34 4.74 1.71 2.48
CA SER A 34 3.80 2.67 1.93
C SER A 34 4.47 3.49 0.84
N ILE A 35 3.64 3.91 -0.11
CA ILE A 35 3.98 4.80 -1.20
C ILE A 35 2.98 5.95 -1.13
N CYS A 36 3.48 7.18 -1.16
CA CYS A 36 2.66 8.39 -1.11
C CYS A 36 3.26 9.47 -2.01
N LEU A 37 2.46 10.49 -2.32
CA LEU A 37 3.00 11.72 -2.90
C LEU A 37 3.97 12.34 -1.89
N ARG A 38 5.09 12.86 -2.37
CA ARG A 38 6.14 13.41 -1.49
C ARG A 38 5.64 14.59 -0.66
N GLU A 39 4.70 15.37 -1.21
CA GLU A 39 4.04 16.49 -0.52
C GLU A 39 3.15 16.04 0.64
N ASP A 40 2.52 14.86 0.52
CA ASP A 40 1.64 14.29 1.55
C ASP A 40 2.42 13.52 2.62
N LEU A 41 3.71 13.25 2.40
CA LEU A 41 4.53 12.46 3.32
C LEU A 41 4.43 12.96 4.78
N PRO A 42 4.52 14.27 5.08
CA PRO A 42 4.41 14.77 6.46
C PRO A 42 3.06 14.47 7.14
N LEU A 43 2.01 14.17 6.38
CA LEU A 43 0.71 13.78 6.94
C LEU A 43 0.74 12.39 7.61
N PHE A 44 1.69 11.55 7.20
CA PHE A 44 1.74 10.15 7.62
C PHE A 44 2.98 9.78 8.44
N LEU A 45 3.88 10.74 8.67
CA LEU A 45 5.04 10.54 9.55
C LEU A 45 4.58 10.62 11.00
N GLY A 46 4.59 9.49 11.68
CA GLY A 46 4.42 9.42 13.13
C GLY A 46 5.74 9.57 13.86
N THR A 47 5.67 9.49 15.20
CA THR A 47 6.86 9.48 16.05
C THR A 47 7.69 8.21 15.75
N PRO A 48 8.98 8.36 15.48
CA PRO A 48 9.81 7.25 15.08
C PRO A 48 10.22 6.44 16.35
N ALA A 49 10.28 5.10 16.29
CA ALA A 49 10.60 4.21 17.44
C ALA A 49 11.92 4.57 18.15
N PRO A 50 12.13 4.41 19.46
CA PRO A 50 13.36 4.88 20.13
C PRO A 50 14.67 4.38 19.50
N ASP A 51 15.72 5.20 19.52
CA ASP A 51 17.04 4.84 18.94
C ASP A 51 17.72 3.69 19.70
N GLU A 52 17.39 3.48 20.98
CA GLU A 52 17.93 2.42 21.85
C GLU A 52 17.64 1.00 21.34
N GLU A 53 16.70 0.83 20.42
CA GLU A 53 16.39 -0.47 19.82
C GLU A 53 17.29 -0.82 18.62
N LEU A 54 18.14 0.09 18.14
CA LEU A 54 18.93 -0.05 16.91
C LEU A 54 20.18 -0.92 17.09
N GLY A 55 20.46 -1.75 16.08
CA GLY A 55 21.76 -2.42 15.95
C GLY A 55 22.91 -1.43 15.75
N HIS A 56 24.13 -1.83 16.09
CA HIS A 56 25.32 -0.98 16.02
C HIS A 56 25.54 -0.39 14.61
N GLU A 57 25.38 -1.22 13.56
CA GLU A 57 25.53 -0.78 12.17
C GLU A 57 24.45 0.23 11.77
N ALA A 58 23.22 0.04 12.24
CA ALA A 58 22.10 0.96 11.98
C ALA A 58 22.32 2.30 12.69
N GLN A 59 22.84 2.28 13.92
CA GLN A 59 23.15 3.49 14.69
C GLN A 59 24.25 4.32 14.03
N GLN A 60 25.33 3.68 13.55
CA GLN A 60 26.40 4.39 12.82
C GLN A 60 25.90 5.04 11.53
N VAL A 61 25.07 4.34 10.76
CA VAL A 61 24.46 4.89 9.54
C VAL A 61 23.52 6.05 9.87
N LEU A 62 22.71 5.91 10.92
CA LEU A 62 21.81 6.96 11.40
C LEU A 62 22.59 8.23 11.80
N GLU A 63 23.66 8.08 12.58
CA GLU A 63 24.50 9.19 13.02
C GLU A 63 25.09 9.96 11.82
N GLN A 64 25.61 9.25 10.82
CA GLN A 64 26.17 9.91 9.63
C GLN A 64 25.09 10.68 8.83
N LEU A 65 23.87 10.14 8.72
CA LEU A 65 22.76 10.83 8.07
C LEU A 65 22.26 12.03 8.88
N GLN A 66 22.28 11.95 10.22
CA GLN A 66 21.92 13.08 11.10
C GLN A 66 22.93 14.23 10.96
N GLN A 67 24.22 13.91 10.96
CA GLN A 67 25.29 14.92 10.91
C GLN A 67 25.45 15.56 9.53
N ARG A 68 25.28 14.79 8.45
CA ARG A 68 25.64 15.22 7.08
C ARG A 68 24.42 15.38 6.16
N GLY A 69 23.24 14.98 6.60
CA GLY A 69 22.04 14.97 5.77
C GLY A 69 22.02 13.82 4.78
N ALA A 70 21.44 14.06 3.60
CA ALA A 70 21.22 13.02 2.59
C ALA A 70 22.54 12.60 1.89
N LEU A 71 22.87 11.31 1.93
CA LEU A 71 24.14 10.76 1.44
C LEU A 71 23.94 9.66 0.39
N PHE A 72 24.85 9.55 -0.58
CA PHE A 72 24.86 8.40 -1.48
C PHE A 72 25.38 7.15 -0.76
N TYR A 73 25.08 5.96 -1.31
CA TYR A 73 25.54 4.70 -0.72
C TYR A 73 27.07 4.61 -0.57
N HIS A 74 27.84 5.08 -1.56
CA HIS A 74 29.31 5.06 -1.49
C HIS A 74 29.84 5.98 -0.37
N ASP A 75 29.20 7.13 -0.18
CA ASP A 75 29.53 8.05 0.91
C ASP A 75 29.26 7.41 2.27
N LEU A 76 28.13 6.71 2.42
CA LEU A 76 27.82 5.97 3.65
C LEU A 76 28.87 4.91 3.96
N THR A 77 29.31 4.13 2.96
CA THR A 77 30.39 3.14 3.17
C THR A 77 31.71 3.80 3.59
N LYS A 78 32.02 4.96 3.03
CA LYS A 78 33.24 5.71 3.35
C LYS A 78 33.19 6.33 4.74
N TYR A 79 32.08 6.99 5.09
CA TYR A 79 31.96 7.73 6.35
C TYR A 79 31.69 6.84 7.56
N CYS A 80 30.93 5.75 7.40
CA CYS A 80 30.71 4.80 8.50
C CYS A 80 31.94 3.92 8.78
N ASN A 81 32.92 3.87 7.85
CA ASN A 81 34.05 2.95 7.89
C ASN A 81 33.63 1.48 8.07
N LEU A 82 32.51 1.10 7.43
CA LEU A 82 31.92 -0.23 7.49
C LEU A 82 32.07 -0.95 6.16
N LEU A 83 32.12 -2.29 6.21
CA LEU A 83 32.01 -3.10 4.99
C LEU A 83 30.64 -2.86 4.32
N PRO A 84 30.57 -2.94 2.97
CA PRO A 84 29.33 -2.74 2.22
C PRO A 84 28.13 -3.55 2.74
N SER A 85 28.35 -4.79 3.18
CA SER A 85 27.31 -5.66 3.74
C SER A 85 26.75 -5.17 5.07
N TYR A 86 27.57 -4.54 5.92
CA TYR A 86 27.12 -4.00 7.20
C TYR A 86 26.32 -2.70 7.01
N VAL A 87 26.71 -1.86 6.05
CA VAL A 87 25.90 -0.69 5.66
C VAL A 87 24.55 -1.11 5.08
N GLU A 88 24.52 -2.16 4.26
CA GLU A 88 23.26 -2.72 3.75
C GLU A 88 22.35 -3.22 4.87
N GLN A 89 22.92 -3.90 5.88
CA GLN A 89 22.18 -4.37 7.05
C GLN A 89 21.61 -3.21 7.87
N GLY A 90 22.43 -2.19 8.16
CA GLY A 90 21.99 -0.98 8.85
C GLY A 90 20.88 -0.25 8.10
N LEU A 91 21.02 -0.06 6.78
CA LEU A 91 19.97 0.53 5.95
C LEU A 91 18.68 -0.31 5.94
N ALA A 92 18.79 -1.64 5.86
CA ALA A 92 17.61 -2.52 5.89
C ALA A 92 16.85 -2.41 7.21
N GLU A 93 17.57 -2.32 8.33
CA GLU A 93 16.98 -2.12 9.66
C GLU A 93 16.32 -0.74 9.78
N LEU A 94 17.02 0.33 9.37
CA LEU A 94 16.47 1.68 9.40
C LEU A 94 15.22 1.82 8.53
N VAL A 95 15.16 1.18 7.35
CA VAL A 95 13.94 1.13 6.54
C VAL A 95 12.84 0.32 7.26
N ALA A 96 13.18 -0.83 7.85
CA ALA A 96 12.22 -1.67 8.57
C ALA A 96 11.62 -0.98 9.82
N LYS A 97 12.35 -0.01 10.38
CA LYS A 97 11.92 0.88 11.47
C LYS A 97 11.32 2.21 11.00
N GLY A 98 11.26 2.46 9.69
CA GLY A 98 10.65 3.68 9.15
C GLY A 98 11.43 4.95 9.47
N ARG A 99 12.77 4.87 9.45
CA ARG A 99 13.69 6.00 9.69
C ARG A 99 14.19 6.65 8.42
N VAL A 100 14.45 5.85 7.40
CA VAL A 100 15.10 6.31 6.17
C VAL A 100 14.28 5.97 4.94
N SER A 101 14.52 6.74 3.89
CA SER A 101 14.10 6.47 2.52
C SER A 101 15.27 6.79 1.57
N ALA A 102 15.06 6.55 0.27
CA ALA A 102 16.02 6.93 -0.76
C ALA A 102 15.33 7.56 -1.97
N ASP A 103 16.07 8.37 -2.72
CA ASP A 103 15.59 9.02 -3.96
C ASP A 103 15.09 8.01 -5.01
N GLY A 104 15.54 6.75 -4.98
CA GLY A 104 15.13 5.69 -5.88
C GLY A 104 14.53 4.48 -5.15
N PHE A 105 13.56 3.80 -5.79
CA PHE A 105 12.96 2.57 -5.27
C PHE A 105 13.85 1.34 -5.50
N THR A 106 14.80 1.44 -6.43
CA THR A 106 15.85 0.46 -6.72
C THR A 106 16.64 0.02 -5.49
N GLY A 107 16.95 0.93 -4.57
CA GLY A 107 17.67 0.61 -3.32
C GLY A 107 16.91 -0.38 -2.45
N LEU A 108 15.62 -0.12 -2.25
CA LEU A 108 14.74 -1.04 -1.52
C LEU A 108 14.66 -2.42 -2.20
N ARG A 109 14.53 -2.45 -3.54
CA ARG A 109 14.51 -3.72 -4.28
C ARG A 109 15.81 -4.50 -4.08
N ALA A 110 16.95 -3.82 -4.05
CA ALA A 110 18.23 -4.46 -3.78
C ALA A 110 18.22 -5.10 -2.38
N LEU A 111 17.81 -4.36 -1.34
CA LEU A 111 17.74 -4.83 0.04
C LEU A 111 16.83 -6.06 0.24
N LEU A 112 15.75 -6.19 -0.54
CA LEU A 112 14.83 -7.33 -0.43
C LEU A 112 15.39 -8.67 -0.96
N ILE A 113 16.34 -8.63 -1.90
CA ILE A 113 16.93 -9.85 -2.50
C ILE A 113 17.85 -10.53 -1.46
N PRO A 114 17.64 -11.83 -1.13
CA PRO A 114 18.54 -12.55 -0.22
C PRO A 114 19.99 -12.51 -0.70
N THR A 115 20.92 -12.26 0.22
CA THR A 115 22.37 -12.27 -0.03
C THR A 115 22.84 -13.56 -0.73
N ALA A 116 22.36 -14.72 -0.29
CA ALA A 116 22.65 -16.02 -0.92
C ALA A 116 22.15 -16.15 -2.37
N LYS A 117 21.06 -15.45 -2.74
CA LYS A 117 20.60 -15.40 -4.13
C LYS A 117 21.38 -14.38 -4.94
N ARG A 118 21.92 -13.31 -4.32
CA ARG A 118 22.77 -12.33 -5.01
C ARG A 118 24.10 -12.94 -5.44
N SER A 119 24.75 -13.76 -4.60
CA SER A 119 26.00 -14.46 -4.96
C SER A 119 25.79 -15.42 -6.14
N ALA A 120 24.73 -16.25 -6.09
CA ALA A 120 24.38 -17.15 -7.20
C ALA A 120 24.01 -16.39 -8.50
N LEU A 121 23.39 -15.21 -8.40
CA LEU A 121 23.10 -14.35 -9.55
C LEU A 121 24.37 -13.71 -10.13
N LYS A 122 25.30 -13.30 -9.27
CA LYS A 122 26.60 -12.70 -9.63
C LYS A 122 27.49 -13.74 -10.32
N GLU A 123 27.53 -14.96 -9.81
CA GLU A 123 28.34 -16.07 -10.34
C GLU A 123 27.83 -16.57 -11.70
N ARG A 124 26.50 -16.71 -11.88
CA ARG A 124 25.91 -17.08 -13.17
C ARG A 124 26.01 -16.00 -14.24
N ARG A 125 26.15 -14.72 -13.88
CA ARG A 125 26.14 -13.58 -14.82
C ARG A 125 27.51 -12.94 -15.07
N SER A 126 28.54 -13.31 -14.29
CA SER A 126 29.95 -12.99 -14.55
C SER A 126 30.38 -13.35 -15.99
N ARG A 127 29.76 -14.38 -16.60
CA ARG A 127 30.03 -14.80 -17.98
C ARG A 127 29.29 -14.00 -19.07
N ARG A 128 28.41 -13.03 -18.73
CA ARG A 128 27.53 -12.34 -19.69
C ARG A 128 27.39 -10.81 -19.49
N GLY A 129 28.27 -10.18 -18.71
CA GLY A 129 28.41 -8.71 -18.68
C GLY A 129 27.16 -7.91 -18.31
N SER A 130 26.22 -8.49 -17.56
CA SER A 130 24.96 -7.84 -17.20
C SER A 130 24.92 -7.50 -15.71
N ASN A 131 24.93 -6.20 -15.40
CA ASN A 131 24.72 -5.66 -14.06
C ASN A 131 23.44 -6.25 -13.43
N LEU A 132 23.45 -6.45 -12.12
CA LEU A 132 22.21 -6.68 -11.35
C LEU A 132 21.19 -5.61 -11.80
N PRO A 133 19.91 -5.97 -12.05
CA PRO A 133 18.93 -5.01 -12.53
C PRO A 133 18.67 -3.87 -11.53
N PHE A 134 19.15 -4.03 -10.29
CA PHE A 134 19.00 -3.10 -9.17
C PHE A 134 20.26 -3.16 -8.29
N SER A 135 20.88 -2.02 -8.03
CA SER A 135 22.04 -1.85 -7.12
C SER A 135 21.72 -0.78 -6.07
N LEU A 136 22.25 -0.91 -4.85
CA LEU A 136 22.13 0.17 -3.85
C LEU A 136 22.80 1.48 -4.30
N GLU A 137 23.82 1.39 -5.16
CA GLU A 137 24.47 2.56 -5.76
C GLU A 137 23.52 3.34 -6.68
N GLN A 138 22.57 2.65 -7.30
CA GLN A 138 21.54 3.23 -8.17
C GLN A 138 20.30 3.69 -7.38
N ALA A 139 20.34 3.67 -6.05
CA ALA A 139 19.24 4.15 -5.20
C ALA A 139 19.19 5.68 -5.10
N GLY A 140 20.20 6.40 -5.59
CA GLY A 140 20.38 7.82 -5.33
C GLY A 140 20.81 8.08 -3.89
N ARG A 141 20.40 9.21 -3.32
CA ARG A 141 20.72 9.56 -1.93
C ARG A 141 19.76 8.91 -0.96
N TRP A 142 20.29 8.40 0.14
CA TRP A 142 19.55 7.97 1.32
C TRP A 142 19.36 9.17 2.23
N TRP A 143 18.17 9.30 2.80
CA TRP A 143 17.78 10.44 3.61
C TRP A 143 16.90 10.01 4.76
N LEU A 144 16.97 10.75 5.87
CA LEU A 144 16.14 10.53 7.05
C LEU A 144 14.77 11.15 6.86
N PHE A 145 13.74 10.44 7.27
CA PHE A 145 12.44 11.09 7.44
C PHE A 145 12.61 12.28 8.39
N PRO A 146 12.00 13.44 8.06
CA PRO A 146 11.82 14.48 9.05
C PRO A 146 11.26 13.85 10.31
N GLU A 147 11.83 14.16 11.48
CA GLU A 147 11.27 13.70 12.74
C GLU A 147 9.81 14.13 12.77
N GLY A 148 8.91 13.14 12.65
CA GLY A 148 7.49 13.38 12.53
C GLY A 148 7.04 14.11 13.78
N ARG A 149 6.53 15.34 13.61
CA ARG A 149 6.17 16.32 14.66
C ARG A 149 6.27 15.72 16.07
N ALA A 150 7.49 15.68 16.59
CA ALA A 150 7.70 15.34 17.97
C ALA A 150 6.82 16.30 18.77
N THR A 151 6.02 15.76 19.68
CA THR A 151 5.21 16.52 20.62
C THR A 151 6.05 17.37 21.58
N ASP A 152 7.35 17.55 21.31
CA ASP A 152 8.33 18.13 22.23
C ASP A 152 8.48 19.65 22.14
N HIS A 153 7.88 20.35 21.17
CA HIS A 153 7.77 21.80 21.25
C HIS A 153 6.39 22.30 20.81
N GLY A 154 5.43 22.17 21.73
CA GLY A 154 4.07 22.67 21.61
C GLY A 154 3.17 21.69 20.87
N ALA A 155 2.11 21.23 21.53
CA ALA A 155 1.02 20.54 20.84
C ALA A 155 0.66 21.33 19.57
N PRO A 156 0.52 20.66 18.39
CA PRO A 156 0.16 21.36 17.17
C PRO A 156 -1.04 22.25 17.48
N ARG A 157 -0.97 23.52 17.08
CA ARG A 157 -2.08 24.46 17.29
C ARG A 157 -3.36 23.77 16.85
N SER A 158 -4.43 23.92 17.62
CA SER A 158 -5.70 23.21 17.37
C SER A 158 -6.14 23.27 15.90
N THR A 159 -5.90 24.40 15.23
CA THR A 159 -6.12 24.61 13.79
C THR A 159 -5.26 23.71 12.90
N GLU A 160 -3.94 23.66 13.10
CA GLU A 160 -3.02 22.85 12.29
C GLU A 160 -3.32 21.34 12.41
N ARG A 161 -3.78 20.90 13.59
CA ARG A 161 -4.24 19.51 13.79
C ARG A 161 -5.52 19.23 13.01
N LEU A 162 -6.46 20.18 12.97
CA LEU A 162 -7.70 20.03 12.21
C LEU A 162 -7.43 19.98 10.70
N GLU A 163 -6.58 20.86 10.17
CA GLU A 163 -6.17 20.87 8.77
C GLU A 163 -5.50 19.56 8.36
N HIS A 164 -4.64 19.01 9.22
CA HIS A 164 -4.02 17.71 9.00
C HIS A 164 -5.07 16.57 8.95
N LEU A 165 -6.02 16.57 9.89
CA LEU A 165 -7.11 15.57 9.89
C LEU A 165 -8.03 15.72 8.67
N GLU A 166 -8.25 16.96 8.21
CA GLU A 166 -9.01 17.29 6.99
C GLU A 166 -8.31 16.72 5.75
N ALA A 167 -7.00 16.94 5.60
CA ALA A 167 -6.21 16.38 4.50
C ALA A 167 -6.28 14.84 4.47
N ILE A 168 -6.12 14.17 5.62
CA ILE A 168 -6.25 12.71 5.70
C ILE A 168 -7.68 12.25 5.34
N ALA A 169 -8.71 12.97 5.81
CA ALA A 169 -10.09 12.65 5.47
C ALA A 169 -10.33 12.73 3.94
N HIS A 170 -9.81 13.76 3.27
CA HIS A 170 -9.88 13.87 1.82
C HIS A 170 -9.16 12.73 1.12
N ILE A 171 -7.96 12.33 1.56
CA ILE A 171 -7.24 11.19 0.97
C ILE A 171 -8.05 9.89 1.10
N LEU A 172 -8.66 9.65 2.27
CA LEU A 172 -9.52 8.48 2.49
C LEU A 172 -10.78 8.51 1.61
N LEU A 173 -11.41 9.68 1.46
CA LEU A 173 -12.56 9.87 0.60
C LEU A 173 -12.24 9.73 -0.88
N LEU A 174 -11.09 10.22 -1.34
CA LEU A 174 -10.62 10.00 -2.71
C LEU A 174 -10.32 8.53 -2.99
N ARG A 175 -9.81 7.79 -1.99
CA ARG A 175 -9.53 6.36 -2.11
C ARG A 175 -10.79 5.51 -2.17
N TYR A 176 -11.79 5.81 -1.33
CA TYR A 176 -12.95 4.92 -1.13
C TYR A 176 -14.27 5.47 -1.67
N GLY A 177 -14.38 6.76 -1.93
CA GLY A 177 -15.61 7.47 -2.27
C GLY A 177 -16.58 7.64 -1.09
N VAL A 178 -16.78 6.56 -0.31
CA VAL A 178 -17.58 6.51 0.91
C VAL A 178 -16.71 5.97 2.05
N ILE A 179 -16.70 6.65 3.19
CA ILE A 179 -15.98 6.20 4.38
C ILE A 179 -16.92 6.01 5.58
N PHE A 180 -16.57 5.06 6.43
CA PHE A 180 -17.25 4.74 7.67
C PHE A 180 -16.26 4.10 8.65
N ARG A 181 -16.58 4.07 9.94
CA ARG A 181 -15.68 3.63 11.01
C ARG A 181 -14.96 2.31 10.73
N LYS A 182 -15.70 1.25 10.40
CA LYS A 182 -15.14 -0.09 10.17
C LYS A 182 -14.15 -0.14 8.99
N LEU A 183 -14.34 0.72 7.98
CA LEU A 183 -13.41 0.84 6.85
C LEU A 183 -12.13 1.54 7.26
N VAL A 184 -12.26 2.70 7.90
CA VAL A 184 -11.12 3.52 8.34
C VAL A 184 -10.24 2.79 9.35
N GLN A 185 -10.83 1.99 10.25
CA GLN A 185 -10.06 1.17 11.21
C GLN A 185 -9.12 0.15 10.55
N ARG A 186 -9.28 -0.14 9.25
CA ARG A 186 -8.35 -1.03 8.52
C ARG A 186 -7.11 -0.31 8.01
N GLU A 187 -7.18 1.01 7.90
CA GLU A 187 -6.08 1.82 7.40
C GLU A 187 -5.05 2.02 8.51
N ARG A 188 -3.86 1.48 8.30
CA ARG A 188 -2.80 1.46 9.33
C ARG A 188 -2.39 2.85 9.79
N CYS A 189 -2.42 3.82 8.88
CA CYS A 189 -2.01 5.20 9.13
C CYS A 189 -3.20 6.12 9.41
N ALA A 190 -4.42 5.59 9.52
CA ALA A 190 -5.58 6.44 9.75
C ALA A 190 -5.67 6.91 11.22
N PRO A 191 -6.01 8.19 11.45
CA PRO A 191 -6.34 8.68 12.76
C PRO A 191 -7.54 7.94 13.38
N PRO A 192 -7.67 7.97 14.72
CA PRO A 192 -8.85 7.45 15.39
C PRO A 192 -10.12 8.03 14.81
N TRP A 193 -11.14 7.19 14.61
CA TRP A 193 -12.43 7.62 14.03
C TRP A 193 -13.04 8.82 14.76
N ARG A 194 -12.85 8.91 16.08
CA ARG A 194 -13.33 10.02 16.92
C ARG A 194 -12.75 11.38 16.49
N ASP A 195 -11.49 11.40 16.09
CA ASP A 195 -10.79 12.62 15.66
C ASP A 195 -11.24 13.02 14.26
N LEU A 196 -11.35 12.04 13.35
CA LEU A 196 -11.88 12.26 12.01
C LEU A 196 -13.33 12.74 12.01
N LEU A 197 -14.17 12.22 12.90
CA LEU A 197 -15.59 12.54 12.96
C LEU A 197 -15.85 14.04 13.18
N LYS A 198 -14.99 14.73 13.94
CA LYS A 198 -15.08 16.17 14.16
C LYS A 198 -14.94 16.94 12.85
N VAL A 199 -14.00 16.53 12.01
CA VAL A 199 -13.73 17.17 10.72
C VAL A 199 -14.77 16.76 9.69
N LEU A 200 -15.18 15.50 9.65
CA LEU A 200 -16.19 15.00 8.71
C LEU A 200 -17.54 15.72 8.89
N ARG A 201 -17.98 15.94 10.13
CA ARG A 201 -19.19 16.72 10.43
C ARG A 201 -19.03 18.19 10.02
N ARG A 202 -17.86 18.78 10.27
CA ARG A 202 -17.58 20.16 9.83
C ARG A 202 -17.63 20.30 8.30
N LEU A 203 -17.08 19.33 7.57
CA LEU A 203 -17.13 19.31 6.10
C LEU A 203 -18.55 19.04 5.59
N GLU A 204 -19.35 18.26 6.31
CA GLU A 204 -20.78 18.09 6.04
C GLU A 204 -21.56 19.40 6.26
N ASP A 205 -21.31 20.12 7.36
CA ASP A 205 -21.95 21.41 7.66
C ASP A 205 -21.63 22.46 6.59
N ARG A 206 -20.44 22.39 5.97
CA ARG A 206 -20.03 23.21 4.82
C ARG A 206 -20.65 22.76 3.49
N GLY A 207 -21.30 21.59 3.46
CA GLY A 207 -21.88 20.99 2.26
C GLY A 207 -20.86 20.33 1.32
N GLU A 208 -19.60 20.22 1.75
CA GLU A 208 -18.52 19.55 0.99
C GLU A 208 -18.66 18.03 1.02
N LEU A 209 -19.23 17.49 2.11
CA LEU A 209 -19.57 16.08 2.25
C LEU A 209 -21.07 15.90 2.44
N ARG A 210 -21.52 14.66 2.27
CA ARG A 210 -22.86 14.23 2.62
C ARG A 210 -22.79 13.09 3.62
N GLY A 211 -23.37 13.29 4.80
CA GLY A 211 -23.65 12.22 5.75
C GLY A 211 -24.88 11.44 5.32
N GLY A 212 -24.89 10.14 5.60
CA GLY A 212 -26.05 9.31 5.27
C GLY A 212 -25.81 7.81 5.44
N ARG A 213 -26.67 7.03 4.78
CA ARG A 213 -26.59 5.58 4.68
C ARG A 213 -26.42 5.21 3.21
N PHE A 214 -25.18 4.96 2.81
CA PHE A 214 -24.84 4.62 1.43
C PHE A 214 -24.58 3.12 1.27
N VAL A 215 -24.04 2.47 2.30
CA VAL A 215 -23.70 1.04 2.31
C VAL A 215 -24.60 0.32 3.30
N SER A 216 -25.31 -0.71 2.83
CA SER A 216 -26.13 -1.60 3.66
C SER A 216 -25.28 -2.55 4.52
N GLY A 217 -25.84 -3.06 5.62
CA GLY A 217 -25.11 -3.97 6.53
C GLY A 217 -24.02 -3.31 7.39
N VAL A 218 -23.80 -1.99 7.23
CA VAL A 218 -22.81 -1.23 7.99
C VAL A 218 -23.49 -0.20 8.90
N TRP A 219 -23.28 -0.36 10.20
CA TRP A 219 -23.79 0.53 11.23
C TRP A 219 -22.91 1.77 11.45
N GLY A 220 -23.50 2.84 12.00
CA GLY A 220 -22.83 4.11 12.29
C GLY A 220 -22.88 5.15 11.15
N GLU A 221 -22.35 6.35 11.41
CA GLU A 221 -22.28 7.44 10.43
C GLU A 221 -21.39 7.06 9.24
N GLN A 222 -21.84 7.43 8.04
CA GLN A 222 -21.11 7.26 6.79
C GLN A 222 -21.06 8.59 6.07
N PHE A 223 -19.92 8.89 5.45
CA PHE A 223 -19.69 10.14 4.73
C PHE A 223 -19.24 9.84 3.31
N ALA A 224 -19.80 10.55 2.34
CA ALA A 224 -19.47 10.42 0.93
C ALA A 224 -19.19 11.78 0.31
N LEU A 225 -18.35 11.78 -0.73
CA LEU A 225 -18.21 12.95 -1.59
C LEU A 225 -19.52 13.16 -2.39
N PRO A 226 -19.98 14.40 -2.61
CA PRO A 226 -21.20 14.69 -3.36
C PRO A 226 -21.22 14.09 -4.76
N ASN A 227 -20.05 14.05 -5.43
CA ASN A 227 -19.89 13.45 -6.76
C ASN A 227 -19.97 11.91 -6.76
N ALA A 228 -19.79 11.24 -5.62
CA ALA A 228 -19.92 9.79 -5.52
C ALA A 228 -21.39 9.33 -5.51
N ILE A 229 -22.32 10.18 -5.03
CA ILE A 229 -23.74 9.81 -4.88
C ILE A 229 -24.42 9.52 -6.23
N PRO A 230 -24.28 10.34 -7.28
CA PRO A 230 -24.83 10.02 -8.59
C PRO A 230 -24.29 8.70 -9.16
N LEU A 231 -23.00 8.39 -8.93
CA LEU A 231 -22.38 7.15 -9.38
C LEU A 231 -22.99 5.94 -8.67
N LEU A 232 -23.19 6.02 -7.35
CA LEU A 232 -23.86 4.99 -6.57
C LEU A 232 -25.31 4.77 -7.02
N ARG A 233 -26.06 5.85 -7.27
CA ARG A 233 -27.44 5.77 -7.77
C ARG A 233 -27.51 5.16 -9.17
N ALA A 234 -26.59 5.52 -10.06
CA ALA A 234 -26.52 4.95 -11.39
C ALA A 234 -26.24 3.44 -11.34
N GLN A 235 -25.31 3.01 -10.49
CA GLN A 235 -25.00 1.60 -10.28
C GLN A 235 -26.20 0.83 -9.70
N HIS A 236 -26.88 1.38 -8.69
CA HIS A 236 -28.08 0.76 -8.12
C HIS A 236 -29.20 0.61 -9.16
N LYS A 237 -29.41 1.63 -10.02
CA LYS A 237 -30.39 1.56 -11.11
C LYS A 237 -30.02 0.49 -12.14
N ALA A 238 -28.73 0.38 -12.50
CA ALA A 238 -28.25 -0.64 -13.43
C ALA A 238 -28.42 -2.07 -12.88
N GLN A 239 -28.32 -2.27 -11.57
CA GLN A 239 -28.54 -3.56 -10.91
C GLN A 239 -30.03 -3.93 -10.80
N GLY A 240 -30.93 -2.96 -10.67
CA GLY A 240 -32.36 -3.18 -10.43
C GLY A 240 -33.23 -3.32 -11.68
N ASP A 241 -32.71 -3.04 -12.87
CA ASP A 241 -33.49 -2.94 -14.10
C ASP A 241 -32.99 -3.98 -15.14
N PRO A 242 -33.67 -5.13 -15.30
CA PRO A 242 -33.25 -6.18 -16.22
C PRO A 242 -33.36 -5.79 -17.71
N ALA A 243 -34.08 -4.70 -18.02
CA ALA A 243 -34.29 -4.20 -19.38
C ALA A 243 -33.49 -2.92 -19.70
N ALA A 244 -33.05 -2.17 -18.68
CA ALA A 244 -32.13 -1.06 -18.92
C ALA A 244 -30.73 -1.60 -19.15
N GLY A 245 -30.34 -1.69 -20.43
CA GLY A 245 -28.95 -1.75 -20.90
C GLY A 245 -28.14 -0.50 -20.53
N GLY A 246 -28.27 -0.02 -19.30
CA GLY A 246 -27.61 1.15 -18.76
C GLY A 246 -26.14 0.86 -18.55
N ARG A 247 -25.32 1.22 -19.54
CA ARG A 247 -23.86 1.21 -19.49
C ARG A 247 -23.31 0.03 -18.67
N ARG A 248 -23.52 -1.19 -19.19
CA ARG A 248 -22.50 -2.23 -19.05
C ARG A 248 -21.17 -1.52 -19.25
N THR A 249 -20.30 -1.56 -18.24
CA THR A 249 -18.96 -1.00 -18.30
C THR A 249 -18.40 -1.19 -19.70
N VAL A 250 -17.89 -0.11 -20.28
CA VAL A 250 -17.26 -0.12 -21.61
C VAL A 250 -16.46 -1.42 -21.76
N MET A 251 -16.88 -2.23 -22.73
CA MET A 251 -16.32 -3.51 -23.20
C MET A 251 -16.74 -4.81 -22.48
N GLY A 252 -17.72 -5.50 -23.06
CA GLY A 252 -17.64 -6.94 -23.40
C GLY A 252 -17.61 -8.01 -22.28
N ASP A 253 -17.49 -7.64 -21.01
CA ASP A 253 -17.43 -8.57 -19.88
C ASP A 253 -18.70 -8.45 -19.04
N GLU A 254 -19.32 -9.58 -18.71
CA GLU A 254 -20.63 -9.76 -18.05
C GLU A 254 -20.73 -9.22 -16.61
N GLY A 255 -20.24 -8.01 -16.34
CA GLY A 255 -20.16 -7.42 -15.01
C GLY A 255 -19.05 -7.99 -14.14
N PHE A 256 -18.11 -8.72 -14.73
CA PHE A 256 -16.98 -9.32 -14.03
C PHE A 256 -15.80 -8.34 -13.87
N VAL A 257 -15.27 -8.25 -12.65
CA VAL A 257 -14.10 -7.45 -12.31
C VAL A 257 -13.12 -8.30 -11.51
N VAL A 258 -11.88 -8.39 -11.96
CA VAL A 258 -10.81 -9.07 -11.21
C VAL A 258 -10.01 -8.04 -10.43
N LEU A 259 -9.93 -8.24 -9.11
CA LEU A 259 -9.11 -7.41 -8.21
C LEU A 259 -7.98 -8.25 -7.61
N SER A 260 -6.85 -7.60 -7.32
CA SER A 260 -5.83 -8.22 -6.47
C SER A 260 -6.34 -8.32 -5.04
N ALA A 261 -6.10 -9.43 -4.36
CA ALA A 261 -6.44 -9.52 -2.95
C ALA A 261 -5.58 -8.57 -2.08
N ALA A 262 -4.44 -8.11 -2.61
CA ALA A 262 -3.60 -7.07 -2.00
C ALA A 262 -4.11 -5.64 -2.22
N ASP A 263 -5.13 -5.45 -3.07
CA ASP A 263 -5.71 -4.14 -3.35
C ASP A 263 -6.51 -3.61 -2.13
N PRO A 264 -6.44 -2.30 -1.81
CA PRO A 264 -7.26 -1.69 -0.76
C PRO A 264 -8.77 -1.94 -0.93
N LEU A 265 -9.25 -2.11 -2.17
CA LEU A 265 -10.64 -2.45 -2.48
C LEU A 265 -11.01 -3.90 -2.18
N ASN A 266 -10.09 -4.71 -1.63
CA ASN A 266 -10.45 -5.98 -1.01
C ASN A 266 -11.27 -5.72 0.28
N LEU A 267 -12.58 -5.56 0.09
CA LEU A 267 -13.58 -5.33 1.13
C LEU A 267 -14.35 -6.61 1.52
N THR A 268 -13.82 -7.77 1.14
CA THR A 268 -14.39 -9.08 1.51
C THR A 268 -14.47 -9.23 3.03
N GLY A 269 -15.62 -9.69 3.53
CA GLY A 269 -15.90 -9.83 4.98
C GLY A 269 -16.05 -8.49 5.72
N VAL A 270 -16.00 -7.35 5.01
CA VAL A 270 -16.18 -6.01 5.60
C VAL A 270 -17.52 -5.44 5.23
N ILE A 271 -17.78 -5.30 3.93
CA ILE A 271 -19.08 -4.90 3.38
C ILE A 271 -19.84 -6.08 2.78
N THR A 272 -19.11 -7.11 2.35
CA THR A 272 -19.70 -8.33 1.80
C THR A 272 -19.90 -9.34 2.91
N ASN A 273 -20.93 -10.17 2.77
CA ASN A 273 -21.09 -11.35 3.60
C ASN A 273 -20.01 -12.39 3.27
N GLY A 274 -19.68 -13.25 4.22
CA GLY A 274 -18.70 -14.33 4.04
C GLY A 274 -17.32 -14.07 4.63
N GLU A 275 -16.42 -15.01 4.40
CA GLU A 275 -15.07 -14.99 4.94
C GLU A 275 -14.20 -13.91 4.30
N ARG A 276 -13.30 -13.35 5.10
CA ARG A 276 -12.31 -12.39 4.63
C ARG A 276 -11.24 -13.11 3.80
N VAL A 277 -11.02 -12.63 2.58
CA VAL A 277 -9.91 -13.10 1.74
C VAL A 277 -8.61 -12.46 2.21
N ALA A 278 -7.59 -13.28 2.42
CA ALA A 278 -6.27 -12.84 2.86
C ALA A 278 -5.65 -11.85 1.86
N THR A 279 -4.98 -10.81 2.37
CA THR A 279 -4.36 -9.75 1.56
C THR A 279 -3.01 -10.21 1.01
N ARG A 280 -3.01 -11.26 0.18
CA ARG A 280 -1.83 -11.80 -0.50
C ARG A 280 -1.74 -11.24 -1.92
N TYR A 281 -0.53 -10.86 -2.35
CA TYR A 281 -0.32 -10.27 -3.67
C TYR A 281 -0.48 -11.27 -4.83
N THR A 282 -0.37 -12.57 -4.54
CA THR A 282 -0.61 -13.68 -5.47
C THR A 282 -2.09 -13.82 -5.76
N ASP A 283 -2.91 -13.66 -4.73
CA ASP A 283 -4.32 -14.01 -4.80
C ASP A 283 -5.10 -12.96 -5.61
N ARG A 284 -6.13 -13.44 -6.31
CA ARG A 284 -7.04 -12.62 -7.13
C ARG A 284 -8.46 -12.92 -6.72
N ILE A 285 -9.29 -11.88 -6.65
CA ILE A 285 -10.70 -11.97 -6.29
C ILE A 285 -11.51 -11.58 -7.52
N LEU A 286 -12.42 -12.45 -7.91
CA LEU A 286 -13.37 -12.19 -8.99
C LEU A 286 -14.66 -11.66 -8.37
N TYR A 287 -15.05 -10.48 -8.81
CA TYR A 287 -16.33 -9.87 -8.48
C TYR A 287 -17.26 -9.95 -9.68
N ARG A 288 -18.54 -10.17 -9.42
CA ARG A 288 -19.63 -10.02 -10.40
C ARG A 288 -20.61 -9.00 -9.83
N GLU A 289 -20.78 -7.88 -10.52
CA GLU A 289 -21.70 -6.80 -10.11
C GLU A 289 -21.47 -6.30 -8.67
N GLY A 290 -20.23 -6.39 -8.18
CA GLY A 290 -19.85 -6.00 -6.81
C GLY A 290 -19.91 -7.11 -5.76
N VAL A 291 -20.37 -8.31 -6.11
CA VAL A 291 -20.37 -9.48 -5.23
C VAL A 291 -19.14 -10.36 -5.50
N PRO A 292 -18.35 -10.73 -4.48
CA PRO A 292 -17.17 -11.59 -4.66
C PRO A 292 -17.61 -13.04 -4.85
N ILE A 293 -17.28 -13.64 -6.01
CA ILE A 293 -17.73 -14.98 -6.39
C ILE A 293 -16.64 -16.04 -6.29
N ALA A 294 -15.38 -15.67 -6.53
CA ALA A 294 -14.26 -16.62 -6.52
C ALA A 294 -12.93 -15.97 -6.12
N VAL A 295 -12.01 -16.80 -5.64
CA VAL A 295 -10.63 -16.44 -5.32
C VAL A 295 -9.70 -17.40 -6.03
N HIS A 296 -8.70 -16.88 -6.74
CA HIS A 296 -7.63 -17.66 -7.32
C HIS A 296 -6.36 -17.45 -6.49
N ASP A 297 -5.84 -18.49 -5.84
CA ASP A 297 -4.66 -18.41 -4.95
C ASP A 297 -3.31 -18.43 -5.70
N GLY A 298 -3.36 -18.45 -7.02
CA GLY A 298 -2.21 -18.59 -7.92
C GLY A 298 -2.08 -19.98 -8.53
N THR A 299 -2.72 -20.99 -7.94
CA THR A 299 -2.72 -22.38 -8.41
C THR A 299 -4.09 -23.00 -8.53
N THR A 300 -5.02 -22.65 -7.62
CA THR A 300 -6.36 -23.21 -7.53
C THR A 300 -7.39 -22.09 -7.47
N LEU A 301 -8.56 -22.37 -8.06
CA LEU A 301 -9.72 -21.51 -8.02
C LEU A 301 -10.67 -22.01 -6.92
N ARG A 302 -10.92 -21.17 -5.91
CA ARG A 302 -11.85 -21.41 -4.81
C ARG A 302 -13.09 -20.53 -4.97
N TRP A 303 -14.26 -21.14 -5.04
CA TRP A 303 -15.53 -20.43 -5.12
C TRP A 303 -16.02 -19.99 -3.73
N LEU A 304 -16.55 -18.76 -3.65
CA LEU A 304 -17.07 -18.15 -2.42
C LEU A 304 -18.60 -18.28 -2.33
N GLU A 305 -19.29 -18.30 -3.46
CA GLU A 305 -20.73 -18.52 -3.56
C GLU A 305 -21.04 -19.81 -4.34
N LYS A 306 -22.25 -20.36 -4.13
CA LYS A 306 -22.75 -21.48 -4.92
C LYS A 306 -22.92 -21.03 -6.37
N LEU A 307 -22.25 -21.72 -7.30
CA LEU A 307 -22.36 -21.44 -8.73
C LEU A 307 -23.83 -21.45 -9.18
N ARG A 308 -24.22 -20.46 -9.99
CA ARG A 308 -25.39 -20.61 -10.86
C ARG A 308 -25.08 -21.69 -11.90
N GLN A 309 -26.08 -22.48 -12.28
CA GLN A 309 -25.94 -23.63 -13.19
C GLN A 309 -25.27 -23.26 -14.54
N GLU A 310 -25.46 -22.03 -15.02
CA GLU A 310 -24.84 -21.49 -16.25
C GLU A 310 -23.31 -21.41 -16.15
N MET A 311 -22.76 -21.03 -14.99
CA MET A 311 -21.32 -20.86 -14.78
C MET A 311 -20.58 -22.19 -14.53
N SER A 312 -21.32 -23.30 -14.40
CA SER A 312 -20.76 -24.62 -14.10
C SER A 312 -20.19 -25.29 -15.35
N ALA A 313 -20.32 -24.66 -16.52
CA ALA A 313 -19.70 -25.13 -17.74
C ALA A 313 -18.16 -25.09 -17.59
N PRO A 314 -17.45 -26.20 -17.88
CA PRO A 314 -16.00 -26.27 -17.71
C PRO A 314 -15.24 -25.21 -18.54
N ASP A 315 -15.74 -24.89 -19.72
CA ASP A 315 -15.14 -23.89 -20.62
C ASP A 315 -15.19 -22.46 -20.04
N GLU A 316 -16.28 -22.11 -19.35
CA GLU A 316 -16.40 -20.82 -18.68
C GLU A 316 -15.49 -20.73 -17.45
N MET A 317 -15.37 -21.82 -16.70
CA MET A 317 -14.46 -21.89 -15.55
C MET A 317 -13.00 -21.69 -15.98
N GLU A 318 -12.59 -22.30 -17.09
CA GLU A 318 -11.23 -22.14 -17.63
C GLU A 318 -11.01 -20.70 -18.11
N ARG A 319 -11.98 -20.10 -18.81
CA ARG A 319 -11.92 -18.70 -19.25
C ARG A 319 -11.80 -17.73 -18.08
N LEU A 320 -12.56 -17.93 -17.00
CA LEU A 320 -12.48 -17.10 -15.80
C LEU A 320 -11.16 -17.30 -15.05
N ALA A 321 -10.68 -18.54 -14.95
CA ALA A 321 -9.37 -18.83 -14.36
C ALA A 321 -8.24 -18.14 -15.14
N GLU A 322 -8.27 -18.21 -16.48
CA GLU A 322 -7.28 -17.55 -17.34
C GLU A 322 -7.28 -16.04 -17.14
N ARG A 323 -8.46 -15.42 -17.03
CA ARG A 323 -8.59 -13.99 -16.75
C ARG A 323 -8.04 -13.59 -15.38
N MET A 324 -8.09 -14.50 -14.41
CA MET A 324 -7.52 -14.28 -13.08
C MET A 324 -6.01 -14.54 -13.03
N LYS A 325 -5.40 -15.12 -14.07
CA LYS A 325 -3.95 -15.33 -14.08
C LYS A 325 -3.19 -14.01 -14.13
N ARG A 326 -2.06 -13.99 -13.43
CA ARG A 326 -1.25 -12.80 -13.27
C ARG A 326 -0.21 -12.71 -14.39
N THR A 327 -0.31 -11.72 -15.25
CA THR A 327 0.78 -11.41 -16.19
C THR A 327 1.94 -10.72 -15.47
N ILE A 328 3.03 -11.45 -15.21
CA ILE A 328 4.27 -10.89 -14.65
C ILE A 328 5.30 -10.68 -15.76
N LEU A 329 5.75 -9.42 -15.92
CA LEU A 329 6.86 -9.07 -16.80
C LEU A 329 8.11 -9.88 -16.46
N ALA A 330 8.79 -10.41 -17.48
CA ALA A 330 9.95 -11.30 -17.33
C ALA A 330 11.04 -10.74 -16.38
N ARG A 331 11.29 -9.43 -16.44
CA ARG A 331 12.27 -8.73 -15.57
C ARG A 331 11.95 -8.79 -14.06
N LEU A 332 10.67 -8.97 -13.70
CA LEU A 332 10.22 -9.01 -12.30
C LEU A 332 10.13 -10.44 -11.76
N ARG A 333 10.12 -11.47 -12.62
CA ARG A 333 10.04 -12.88 -12.20
C ARG A 333 11.18 -13.31 -11.27
N ALA A 334 12.33 -12.66 -11.36
CA ALA A 334 13.48 -12.90 -10.48
C ALA A 334 13.18 -12.67 -8.98
N PHE A 335 12.21 -11.82 -8.66
CA PHE A 335 11.81 -11.51 -7.27
C PHE A 335 10.79 -12.49 -6.70
N TYR A 336 9.95 -13.06 -7.57
CA TYR A 336 8.78 -13.83 -7.17
C TYR A 336 9.07 -15.30 -6.83
N GLY A 337 10.32 -15.76 -7.01
CA GLY A 337 10.67 -17.16 -6.79
C GLY A 337 10.12 -18.08 -7.89
N LYS A 338 10.47 -19.37 -7.87
CA LYS A 338 9.89 -20.37 -8.78
C LYS A 338 8.44 -20.65 -8.36
N GLY A 339 7.50 -20.65 -9.31
CA GLY A 339 6.10 -21.06 -9.08
C GLY A 339 5.04 -19.98 -9.28
N ILE A 340 5.41 -18.75 -9.70
CA ILE A 340 4.44 -17.68 -9.96
C ILE A 340 4.38 -17.45 -11.48
N GLY A 341 3.50 -18.21 -12.13
CA GLY A 341 3.18 -18.16 -13.56
C GLY A 341 1.69 -18.02 -13.76
#